data_AF-A0A453SNH3-F1
#
_entry.id   AF-A0A453SNH3-F1
#
_cell.length_a   1.000
_cell.length_b   1.000
_cell.length_c   1.000
_cell.angle_alpha   90.00
_cell.angle_beta   90.00
_cell.angle_gamma   90.00
#
_symmetry.space_group_name_H-M   'P 1'
#
loop_
_entity.id
_entity.type
_entity.pdbx_description
1 polymer ?
#
loop_
_entity_poly.entity_id
_entity_poly.type
_entity_poly.pdbx_seq_one_letter_code
_entity_poly.pdbx_strand_id
1 'polypeptide(L)'
;GDEIYDATLNQTNVGDNNNKYYIIQALESDAGGSFMVFNRWGRVGARGQQKLHPCSTRDEAIDEFEGKFEDKTKNSWSDRKNFERYAKKYTWLEMDYGEVDKETTQVQKKGSITDQIKETKLETRTAQFISLICNISMMKQQMMEIGYNADKLPLGKLSKSTILKGYDVLKRISNVISRADRRQLEQLTGEFYTVIPHDFGFKKMR
;
A
#
# COMPACT_ATOMS: atom_id res chain seq x y z
N GLY A 1 19.08 14.43 5.94
CA GLY A 1 18.40 13.47 6.81
C GLY A 1 16.94 13.37 6.44
N ASP A 2 16.63 13.38 5.14
CA ASP A 2 15.27 13.57 4.61
C ASP A 2 14.70 12.26 4.04
N GLU A 3 15.45 11.16 4.20
CA GLU A 3 15.04 9.85 3.70
C GLU A 3 14.30 9.08 4.78
N ILE A 4 13.07 8.70 4.45
CA ILE A 4 12.21 7.87 5.30
C ILE A 4 12.55 6.40 5.03
N TYR A 5 13.06 5.69 6.04
CA TYR A 5 13.36 4.26 5.97
C TYR A 5 12.09 3.43 6.24
N ASP A 6 11.17 3.48 5.27
CA ASP A 6 9.95 2.68 5.21
C ASP A 6 9.80 2.11 3.80
N ALA A 7 9.82 0.79 3.69
CA ALA A 7 9.64 0.09 2.43
C ALA A 7 8.41 -0.81 2.49
N THR A 8 7.50 -0.55 1.57
CA THR A 8 6.37 -1.43 1.31
C THR A 8 6.58 -2.17 0.00
N LEU A 9 6.60 -3.49 0.07
CA LEU A 9 6.94 -4.38 -1.03
C LEU A 9 5.77 -5.30 -1.36
N ASN A 10 5.56 -5.56 -2.65
CA ASN A 10 4.52 -6.46 -3.13
C ASN A 10 5.06 -7.44 -4.18
N GLN A 11 4.50 -8.65 -4.20
CA GLN A 11 4.83 -9.70 -5.15
C GLN A 11 3.56 -10.45 -5.54
N THR A 12 3.20 -10.37 -6.82
CA THR A 12 2.10 -11.16 -7.38
C THR A 12 2.56 -12.04 -8.53
N ASN A 13 2.18 -13.31 -8.48
CA ASN A 13 2.26 -14.26 -9.57
C ASN A 13 0.93 -15.01 -9.65
N VAL A 14 0.19 -14.78 -10.73
CA VAL A 14 -1.16 -15.30 -10.95
C VAL A 14 -1.15 -16.82 -11.07
N GLY A 15 -0.26 -17.38 -11.88
CA GLY A 15 -0.16 -18.83 -12.13
C GLY A 15 0.09 -19.64 -10.86
N ASP A 16 1.04 -19.21 -10.04
CA ASP A 16 1.38 -19.85 -8.76
C ASP A 16 0.45 -19.43 -7.61
N ASN A 17 -0.56 -18.59 -7.89
CA ASN A 17 -1.45 -17.98 -6.90
C ASN A 17 -0.69 -17.32 -5.74
N ASN A 18 0.43 -16.65 -6.01
CA ASN A 18 1.17 -15.89 -5.01
C ASN A 18 0.71 -14.42 -5.05
N ASN A 19 0.28 -13.88 -3.92
CA ASN A 19 -0.06 -12.46 -3.76
C ASN A 19 0.39 -12.07 -2.34
N LYS A 20 1.61 -11.58 -2.22
CA LYS A 20 2.32 -11.46 -0.95
C LYS A 20 2.86 -10.05 -0.77
N TYR A 21 2.77 -9.53 0.44
CA TYR A 21 3.44 -8.29 0.82
C TYR A 21 4.57 -8.52 1.81
N TYR A 22 5.44 -7.52 1.88
CA TYR A 22 6.47 -7.38 2.90
C TYR A 22 6.64 -5.90 3.24
N ILE A 23 6.60 -5.55 4.52
CA ILE A 23 6.84 -4.21 5.04
C ILE A 23 8.12 -4.26 5.86
N ILE A 24 8.99 -3.27 5.67
CA ILE A 24 10.24 -3.06 6.41
C ILE A 24 10.20 -1.62 6.91
N GLN A 25 10.42 -1.39 8.19
CA GLN A 25 10.47 -0.06 8.79
C GLN A 25 11.61 0.02 9.78
N ALA A 26 12.50 1.01 9.63
CA ALA A 26 13.46 1.36 10.66
C ALA A 26 12.81 2.40 11.58
N LEU A 27 12.76 2.11 12.87
CA LEU A 27 12.03 2.88 13.87
C LEU A 27 12.98 3.36 14.96
N GLU A 28 12.76 4.57 15.45
CA GLU A 28 13.34 5.10 16.68
C GLU A 28 12.21 5.35 17.69
N SER A 29 12.44 5.04 18.96
CA SER A 29 11.48 5.34 20.02
C SER A 29 11.26 6.85 20.15
N ASP A 30 10.03 7.28 20.48
CA ASP A 30 9.73 8.70 20.75
C ASP A 30 10.55 9.30 21.90
N ALA A 31 10.99 8.49 22.86
CA ALA A 31 11.89 8.91 23.94
C ALA A 31 13.36 9.07 23.49
N GLY A 32 13.68 8.67 22.26
CA GLY A 32 15.02 8.67 21.67
C GLY A 32 15.89 7.50 22.12
N GLY A 33 16.94 7.21 21.34
CA GLY A 33 18.05 6.35 21.75
C GLY A 33 17.78 4.83 21.76
N SER A 34 16.61 4.39 21.29
CA SER A 34 16.29 2.98 21.08
C SER A 34 15.85 2.79 19.64
N PHE A 35 16.55 1.91 18.92
CA PHE A 35 16.35 1.67 17.49
C PHE A 35 15.87 0.24 17.26
N MET A 36 15.05 0.04 16.24
CA MET A 36 14.53 -1.28 15.90
C MET A 36 14.11 -1.35 14.45
N VAL A 37 14.25 -2.52 13.82
CA VAL A 37 13.68 -2.80 12.50
C VAL A 37 12.45 -3.66 12.65
N PHE A 38 11.31 -3.13 12.23
CA PHE A 38 10.06 -3.85 12.16
C PHE A 38 9.85 -4.46 10.77
N ASN A 39 9.57 -5.76 10.74
CA ASN A 39 9.25 -6.49 9.53
C ASN A 39 7.85 -7.10 9.67
N ARG A 40 7.02 -6.96 8.64
CA ARG A 40 5.69 -7.60 8.58
C ARG A 40 5.41 -8.14 7.19
N TRP A 41 4.94 -9.38 7.10
CA TRP A 41 4.74 -10.03 5.80
C TRP A 41 3.59 -11.02 5.81
N GLY A 42 3.00 -11.26 4.64
CA GLY A 42 1.91 -12.22 4.51
C GLY A 42 1.19 -12.12 3.18
N ARG A 43 0.00 -12.73 3.13
CA ARG A 43 -0.95 -12.56 2.01
C ARG A 43 -1.52 -11.14 2.05
N VAL A 44 -1.56 -10.45 0.91
CA VAL A 44 -2.20 -9.12 0.80
C VAL A 44 -3.64 -9.20 1.32
N GLY A 45 -4.02 -8.24 2.18
CA GLY A 45 -5.33 -8.21 2.85
C GLY A 45 -5.46 -9.06 4.12
N ALA A 46 -4.42 -9.81 4.50
CA ALA A 46 -4.36 -10.58 5.74
C ALA A 46 -3.34 -10.01 6.74
N ARG A 47 -3.52 -10.33 8.03
CA ARG A 47 -2.66 -9.83 9.12
C ARG A 47 -1.19 -10.21 8.94
N GLY A 48 -0.93 -11.43 8.46
CA GLY A 48 0.43 -11.93 8.25
C GLY A 48 1.18 -12.27 9.54
N GLN A 49 2.49 -12.41 9.42
CA GLN A 49 3.44 -12.53 10.52
C GLN A 49 4.22 -11.22 10.67
N GLN A 50 4.82 -11.02 11.85
CA GLN A 50 5.63 -9.85 12.13
C GLN A 50 6.84 -10.23 12.99
N LYS A 51 7.91 -9.45 12.89
CA LYS A 51 9.12 -9.59 13.69
C LYS A 51 9.69 -8.21 13.95
N LEU A 52 10.02 -7.94 15.21
CA LEU A 52 10.77 -6.76 15.63
C LEU A 52 12.22 -7.19 15.89
N HIS A 53 13.18 -6.45 15.34
CA HIS A 53 14.59 -6.66 15.57
C HIS A 53 15.16 -5.47 16.33
N PRO A 54 15.53 -5.60 17.62
CA PRO A 54 16.17 -4.51 18.34
C PRO A 54 17.56 -4.24 17.78
N CYS A 55 17.93 -2.97 17.67
CA CYS A 55 19.23 -2.50 17.18
C CYS A 55 19.87 -1.61 18.25
N SER A 56 21.18 -1.72 18.41
CA SER A 56 21.94 -0.98 19.42
C SER A 56 22.19 0.47 18.99
N THR A 57 22.26 0.71 17.68
CA THR A 57 22.56 2.02 17.10
C THR A 57 21.64 2.33 15.92
N ARG A 58 21.59 3.62 15.54
CA ARG A 58 20.88 4.07 14.35
C ARG A 58 21.44 3.43 13.08
N ASP A 59 22.75 3.38 12.95
CA ASP A 59 23.42 2.86 11.76
C ASP A 59 23.15 1.35 11.60
N GLU A 60 23.17 0.59 12.69
CA GLU A 60 22.78 -0.83 12.68
C GLU A 60 21.33 -1.05 12.20
N ALA A 61 20.40 -0.16 12.60
CA ALA A 61 19.02 -0.24 12.14
C ALA A 61 18.88 0.11 10.65
N ILE A 62 19.67 1.05 10.15
CA ILE A 62 19.75 1.40 8.73
C ILE A 62 20.31 0.21 7.94
N ASP A 63 21.44 -0.37 8.38
CA ASP A 63 22.08 -1.51 7.71
C ASP A 63 21.15 -2.74 7.66
N GLU A 64 20.46 -3.06 8.76
CA GLU A 64 19.50 -4.18 8.77
C GLU A 64 18.30 -3.92 7.84
N PHE A 65 17.82 -2.66 7.78
CA PHE A 65 16.77 -2.27 6.84
C PHE A 65 17.24 -2.43 5.39
N GLU A 66 18.39 -1.86 5.04
CA GLU A 66 18.90 -1.88 3.66
C GLU A 66 19.25 -3.29 3.21
N GLY A 67 19.90 -4.08 4.08
CA GLY A 67 20.20 -5.48 3.82
C GLY A 67 18.94 -6.33 3.63
N LYS A 68 17.87 -6.06 4.41
CA LYS A 68 16.57 -6.73 4.20
C LYS A 68 15.92 -6.31 2.89
N PHE A 69 15.95 -5.02 2.57
CA PHE A 69 15.40 -4.50 1.31
C PHE A 69 16.10 -5.14 0.10
N GLU A 70 17.43 -5.20 0.12
CA GLU A 70 18.22 -5.83 -0.93
C GLU A 70 17.96 -7.33 -1.03
N ASP A 71 17.89 -8.08 0.07
CA ASP A 71 17.53 -9.51 0.03
C ASP A 71 16.17 -9.73 -0.67
N LYS A 72 15.16 -8.93 -0.33
CA LYS A 72 13.80 -9.09 -0.87
C LYS A 72 13.65 -8.60 -2.30
N THR A 73 14.42 -7.61 -2.74
CA THR A 73 14.22 -6.92 -4.02
C THR A 73 15.36 -7.10 -5.02
N LYS A 74 16.57 -7.44 -4.57
CA LYS A 74 17.85 -7.36 -5.31
C LYS A 74 18.25 -5.94 -5.75
N ASN A 75 17.71 -4.91 -5.12
CA ASN A 75 18.04 -3.52 -5.40
C ASN A 75 18.62 -2.86 -4.14
N SER A 76 19.53 -1.91 -4.30
CA SER A 76 19.98 -1.07 -3.19
C SER A 76 18.90 -0.06 -2.81
N TRP A 77 18.75 0.22 -1.52
CA TRP A 77 17.81 1.23 -1.03
C TRP A 77 18.15 2.65 -1.53
N SER A 78 19.44 2.97 -1.59
CA SER A 78 19.94 4.26 -2.08
C SER A 78 19.54 4.53 -3.55
N ASP A 79 19.46 3.50 -4.38
CA ASP A 79 19.10 3.58 -5.81
C ASP A 79 17.65 3.15 -6.11
N ARG A 80 16.79 3.10 -5.09
CA ARG A 80 15.38 2.64 -5.22
C ARG A 80 14.55 3.39 -6.27
N LYS A 81 14.96 4.59 -6.69
CA LYS A 81 14.27 5.35 -7.75
C LYS A 81 14.51 4.75 -9.14
N ASN A 82 15.63 4.07 -9.35
CA ASN A 82 15.96 3.32 -10.56
C ASN A 82 15.66 1.81 -10.40
N PHE A 83 14.55 1.50 -9.72
CA PHE A 83 14.19 0.13 -9.36
C PHE A 83 14.04 -0.81 -10.57
N GLU A 84 14.71 -1.96 -10.52
CA GLU A 84 14.57 -3.04 -11.49
C GLU A 84 13.80 -4.23 -10.92
N ARG A 85 12.86 -4.75 -11.70
CA ARG A 85 12.07 -5.92 -11.30
C ARG A 85 12.78 -7.22 -11.66
N TYR A 86 12.90 -8.10 -10.66
CA TYR A 86 13.44 -9.44 -10.83
C TYR A 86 12.37 -10.52 -10.65
N ALA A 87 12.42 -11.55 -11.48
CA ALA A 87 11.52 -12.70 -11.36
C ALA A 87 11.60 -13.32 -9.96
N LYS A 88 10.43 -13.62 -9.37
CA LYS A 88 10.29 -14.19 -8.01
C LYS A 88 10.89 -13.35 -6.88
N LYS A 89 11.18 -12.07 -7.11
CA LYS A 89 11.52 -11.08 -6.08
C LYS A 89 10.36 -10.10 -5.87
N TYR A 90 10.42 -9.34 -4.79
CA TYR A 90 9.42 -8.34 -4.48
C TYR A 90 9.66 -7.06 -5.28
N THR A 91 8.59 -6.32 -5.58
CA THR A 91 8.63 -4.98 -6.17
C THR A 91 8.37 -3.95 -5.09
N TRP A 92 9.19 -2.90 -5.03
CA TRP A 92 8.95 -1.77 -4.14
C TRP A 92 7.79 -0.90 -4.66
N LEU A 93 6.87 -0.56 -3.76
CA LEU A 93 5.77 0.35 -4.02
C LEU A 93 6.05 1.68 -3.32
N GLU A 94 6.11 2.74 -4.13
CA GLU A 94 6.26 4.08 -3.59
C GLU A 94 4.92 4.53 -2.99
N MET A 95 4.94 4.80 -1.69
CA MET A 95 3.79 5.22 -0.90
C MET A 95 3.77 6.75 -0.79
N ASP A 96 2.57 7.33 -0.72
CA ASP A 96 2.36 8.75 -0.40
C ASP A 96 1.90 8.86 1.05
N TYR A 97 2.82 9.26 1.92
CA TYR A 97 2.52 9.47 3.33
C TYR A 97 1.85 10.81 3.61
N GLY A 98 1.82 11.73 2.62
CA GLY A 98 1.30 13.09 2.77
C GLY A 98 1.92 13.87 3.95
N GLU A 99 1.48 15.11 4.17
CA GLU A 99 1.30 15.51 5.57
C GLU A 99 0.22 14.58 6.09
N VAL A 100 0.50 13.85 7.17
CA VAL A 100 -0.55 13.15 7.92
C VAL A 100 -1.67 14.16 8.07
N ASP A 101 -2.79 13.96 7.37
CA ASP A 101 -3.99 14.71 7.62
C ASP A 101 -4.22 14.56 9.11
N LYS A 102 -3.92 15.63 9.86
CA LYS A 102 -4.22 15.74 11.29
C LYS A 102 -5.72 15.52 11.54
N GLU A 103 -6.53 15.43 10.47
CA GLU A 103 -7.93 15.03 10.44
C GLU A 103 -8.17 13.52 10.65
N THR A 104 -7.31 12.60 10.20
CA THR A 104 -7.55 11.16 10.44
C THR A 104 -7.27 10.75 11.88
N THR A 105 -6.33 11.41 12.57
CA THR A 105 -6.11 11.24 14.01
C THR A 105 -7.19 11.91 14.87
N GLN A 106 -8.00 12.82 14.30
CA GLN A 106 -9.16 13.38 15.02
C GLN A 106 -10.36 12.42 15.08
N VAL A 107 -10.45 11.41 14.21
CA VAL A 107 -11.56 10.44 14.27
C VAL A 107 -11.42 9.44 15.43
N GLN A 108 -10.24 9.33 16.07
CA GLN A 108 -10.01 8.41 17.19
C GLN A 108 -9.67 9.08 18.53
N LYS A 109 -9.66 10.42 18.62
CA LYS A 109 -9.91 11.04 19.93
C LYS A 109 -11.40 10.89 20.20
N LYS A 110 -11.76 9.92 21.05
CA LYS A 110 -12.97 9.98 21.89
C LYS A 110 -12.89 11.18 22.84
N GLY A 111 -12.80 12.39 22.28
CA GLY A 111 -13.27 13.58 22.94
C GLY A 111 -14.78 13.54 22.84
N SER A 112 -15.46 13.71 23.98
CA SER A 112 -16.90 13.87 24.08
C SER A 112 -17.41 14.76 22.94
N ILE A 113 -18.16 14.18 21.99
CA ILE A 113 -18.91 14.94 20.97
C ILE A 113 -20.08 15.61 21.70
N THR A 114 -19.76 16.69 22.40
CA THR A 114 -20.71 17.67 22.93
C THR A 114 -20.61 19.00 22.18
N ASP A 115 -19.83 19.04 21.10
CA ASP A 115 -19.91 20.14 20.13
C ASP A 115 -21.17 19.94 19.30
N GLN A 116 -22.14 20.81 19.56
CA GLN A 116 -23.46 20.89 18.93
C GLN A 116 -23.35 20.65 17.42
N ILE A 117 -24.06 19.63 16.93
CA ILE A 117 -24.32 19.45 15.49
C ILE A 117 -24.98 20.74 15.01
N LYS A 118 -24.20 21.61 14.35
CA LYS A 118 -24.75 22.84 13.77
C LYS A 118 -25.64 22.46 12.61
N GLU A 119 -26.86 22.97 12.62
CA GLU A 119 -27.78 22.79 11.52
C GLU A 119 -27.19 23.39 10.23
N THR A 120 -27.33 22.67 9.13
CA THR A 120 -26.78 23.11 7.84
C THR A 120 -27.49 24.37 7.37
N LYS A 121 -26.72 25.34 6.87
CA LYS A 121 -27.26 26.57 6.25
C LYS A 121 -27.56 26.40 4.76
N LEU A 122 -27.33 25.20 4.22
CA LEU A 122 -27.54 24.89 2.82
C LEU A 122 -29.01 24.53 2.58
N GLU A 123 -29.51 24.87 1.39
CA GLU A 123 -30.82 24.39 0.93
C GLU A 123 -30.87 22.85 0.95
N THR A 124 -32.01 22.28 1.34
CA THR A 124 -32.22 20.83 1.46
C THR A 124 -31.69 20.04 0.27
N ARG A 125 -31.98 20.48 -0.97
CA ARG A 125 -31.51 19.78 -2.18
C ARG A 125 -29.99 19.78 -2.30
N THR A 126 -29.35 20.92 -2.01
CA THR A 126 -27.89 21.07 -2.04
C THR A 126 -27.24 20.26 -0.93
N ALA A 127 -27.80 20.29 0.29
CA ALA A 127 -27.32 19.50 1.41
C ALA A 127 -27.40 17.98 1.13
N GLN A 128 -28.52 17.53 0.57
CA GLN A 128 -28.71 16.12 0.16
C GLN A 128 -27.73 15.71 -0.94
N PHE A 129 -27.55 16.56 -1.95
CA PHE A 129 -26.58 16.30 -3.02
C PHE A 129 -25.15 16.20 -2.49
N ILE A 130 -24.71 17.14 -1.66
CA ILE A 130 -23.38 17.12 -1.03
C ILE A 130 -23.22 15.88 -0.15
N SER A 131 -24.23 15.53 0.65
CA SER A 131 -24.22 14.33 1.47
C SER A 131 -24.07 13.05 0.64
N LEU A 132 -24.69 13.00 -0.55
CA LEU A 132 -24.57 11.88 -1.47
C LEU A 132 -23.16 11.80 -2.10
N ILE A 133 -22.66 12.89 -2.68
CA ILE A 133 -21.36 12.88 -3.38
C ILE A 133 -20.16 12.81 -2.42
N CYS A 134 -20.33 13.19 -1.15
CA CYS A 134 -19.30 13.10 -0.11
C CYS A 134 -19.50 11.87 0.80
N ASN A 135 -20.33 10.90 0.40
CA ASN A 135 -20.56 9.70 1.19
C ASN A 135 -19.34 8.75 1.12
N ILE A 136 -18.43 8.89 2.08
CA ILE A 136 -17.22 8.07 2.19
C ILE A 136 -17.56 6.57 2.32
N SER A 137 -18.63 6.23 3.04
CA SER A 137 -19.06 4.83 3.21
C SER A 137 -19.44 4.20 1.86
N MET A 138 -20.21 4.93 1.05
CA MET A 138 -20.59 4.50 -0.29
C MET A 138 -19.35 4.35 -1.20
N MET A 139 -18.42 5.30 -1.16
CA MET A 139 -17.16 5.18 -1.91
C MET A 139 -16.35 3.95 -1.49
N LYS A 140 -16.18 3.71 -0.18
CA LYS A 140 -15.47 2.54 0.34
C LYS A 140 -16.12 1.23 -0.08
N GLN A 141 -17.46 1.15 -0.03
CA GLN A 141 -18.20 -0.02 -0.47
C GLN A 141 -17.97 -0.32 -1.96
N GLN A 142 -18.04 0.69 -2.82
CA GLN A 142 -17.80 0.53 -4.25
C GLN A 142 -16.35 0.09 -4.55
N MET A 143 -15.36 0.60 -3.80
CA MET A 143 -13.99 0.12 -3.93
C MET A 143 -13.83 -1.34 -3.47
N MET A 144 -14.52 -1.75 -2.40
CA MET A 144 -14.51 -3.14 -1.94
C MET A 144 -15.06 -4.11 -2.99
N GLU A 145 -16.10 -3.73 -3.73
CA GLU A 145 -16.70 -4.55 -4.79
C GLU A 145 -15.72 -4.87 -5.92
N ILE A 146 -14.82 -3.95 -6.25
CA ILE A 146 -13.76 -4.18 -7.25
C ILE A 146 -12.51 -4.88 -6.68
N GLY A 147 -12.56 -5.33 -5.41
CA GLY A 147 -11.45 -6.02 -4.74
C GLY A 147 -10.40 -5.09 -4.11
N TYR A 148 -10.66 -3.79 -4.08
CA TYR A 148 -9.84 -2.79 -3.40
C TYR A 148 -10.43 -2.45 -2.03
N ASN A 149 -9.96 -3.12 -0.98
CA ASN A 149 -10.46 -2.85 0.36
C ASN A 149 -9.78 -1.61 0.96
N ALA A 150 -10.47 -0.46 0.89
CA ALA A 150 -10.01 0.82 1.42
C ALA A 150 -9.96 0.89 2.96
N ASP A 151 -10.68 0.04 3.69
CA ASP A 151 -10.55 -0.05 5.16
C ASP A 151 -9.33 -0.89 5.55
N LYS A 152 -8.96 -1.84 4.70
CA LYS A 152 -7.75 -2.63 4.89
C LYS A 152 -6.51 -1.94 4.34
N LEU A 153 -6.64 -0.95 3.42
CA LEU A 153 -5.58 -0.30 2.63
C LEU A 153 -4.32 -1.14 2.75
N PRO A 154 -4.24 -2.32 2.07
CA PRO A 154 -3.42 -3.42 2.57
C PRO A 154 -1.96 -3.03 2.77
N LEU A 155 -1.54 -1.96 2.11
CA LEU A 155 -0.23 -1.35 2.14
C LEU A 155 -0.21 0.18 2.34
N GLY A 156 -1.36 0.85 2.48
CA GLY A 156 -1.44 2.33 2.62
C GLY A 156 -1.78 3.09 1.34
N LYS A 157 -1.67 4.43 1.37
CA LYS A 157 -1.97 5.32 0.23
C LYS A 157 -0.83 5.28 -0.80
N LEU A 158 -1.12 4.77 -2.00
CA LEU A 158 -0.13 4.71 -3.08
C LEU A 158 0.19 6.11 -3.61
N SER A 159 1.44 6.32 -3.99
CA SER A 159 1.85 7.56 -4.65
C SER A 159 1.28 7.68 -6.08
N LYS A 160 1.23 8.93 -6.56
CA LYS A 160 0.80 9.23 -7.93
C LYS A 160 1.66 8.52 -8.98
N SER A 161 2.97 8.38 -8.75
CA SER A 161 3.88 7.65 -9.63
C SER A 161 3.51 6.16 -9.71
N THR A 162 3.21 5.51 -8.57
CA THR A 162 2.73 4.12 -8.52
C THR A 162 1.41 3.95 -9.26
N ILE A 163 0.47 4.88 -9.09
CA ILE A 163 -0.82 4.86 -9.82
C ILE A 163 -0.60 4.98 -11.33
N LEU A 164 0.27 5.89 -11.78
CA LEU A 164 0.61 6.05 -13.19
C LEU A 164 1.28 4.80 -13.78
N LYS A 165 2.14 4.13 -13.02
CA LYS A 165 2.69 2.81 -13.40
C LYS A 165 1.57 1.77 -13.59
N GLY A 166 0.55 1.77 -12.72
CA GLY A 166 -0.62 0.89 -12.87
C GLY A 166 -1.38 1.13 -14.18
N TYR A 167 -1.60 2.40 -14.54
CA TYR A 167 -2.22 2.77 -15.82
C TYR A 167 -1.41 2.30 -17.04
N ASP A 168 -0.08 2.40 -16.99
CA ASP A 168 0.78 1.92 -18.08
C ASP A 168 0.62 0.40 -18.31
N VAL A 169 0.57 -0.38 -17.22
CA VAL A 169 0.33 -1.83 -17.32
C VAL A 169 -1.05 -2.10 -17.92
N LEU A 170 -2.10 -1.38 -17.49
CA LEU A 170 -3.45 -1.53 -18.07
C LEU A 170 -3.48 -1.21 -19.57
N LYS A 171 -2.73 -0.18 -20.01
CA LYS A 171 -2.59 0.15 -21.44
C LYS A 171 -1.94 -1.00 -22.21
N ARG A 172 -0.91 -1.63 -21.65
CA ARG A 172 -0.26 -2.82 -22.23
C ARG A 172 -1.21 -4.01 -22.30
N ILE A 173 -2.03 -4.24 -21.27
CA ILE A 173 -3.07 -5.28 -21.27
C ILE A 173 -4.09 -5.02 -22.39
N SER A 174 -4.59 -3.79 -22.51
CA SER A 174 -5.57 -3.41 -23.54
C SER A 174 -5.07 -3.69 -24.97
N ASN A 175 -3.78 -3.52 -25.23
CA ASN A 175 -3.18 -3.80 -26.55
C ASN A 175 -3.10 -5.30 -26.88
N VAL A 176 -3.10 -6.17 -25.87
CA VAL A 176 -2.89 -7.62 -26.01
C VAL A 176 -4.18 -8.42 -25.83
N ILE A 177 -5.20 -7.86 -25.15
CA ILE A 177 -6.43 -8.58 -24.80
C ILE A 177 -7.19 -9.14 -26.01
N SER A 178 -7.08 -8.50 -27.18
CA SER A 178 -7.69 -8.97 -28.43
C SER A 178 -6.92 -10.12 -29.10
N ARG A 179 -5.67 -10.38 -28.72
CA ARG A 179 -4.75 -11.29 -29.42
C ARG A 179 -4.81 -12.75 -28.93
N ALA A 180 -5.66 -13.05 -27.95
CA ALA A 180 -5.80 -14.36 -27.30
C ALA A 180 -4.49 -14.98 -26.75
N ASP A 181 -3.44 -14.19 -26.54
CA ASP A 181 -2.20 -14.65 -25.90
C ASP A 181 -2.38 -14.72 -24.38
N ARG A 182 -2.80 -15.90 -23.92
CA ARG A 182 -3.06 -16.16 -22.50
C ARG A 182 -1.83 -15.98 -21.62
N ARG A 183 -0.63 -16.35 -22.09
CA ARG A 183 0.59 -16.27 -21.28
C ARG A 183 1.01 -14.83 -21.05
N GLN A 184 0.97 -14.04 -22.11
CA GLN A 184 1.29 -12.62 -22.02
C GLN A 184 0.27 -11.88 -21.15
N LEU A 185 -1.03 -12.21 -21.27
CA LEU A 185 -2.08 -11.64 -20.42
C LEU A 185 -1.92 -12.00 -18.95
N GLU A 186 -1.55 -13.25 -18.64
CA GLU A 186 -1.30 -13.69 -17.27
C GLU A 186 -0.11 -12.94 -16.65
N GLN A 187 0.96 -12.77 -17.42
CA GLN A 187 2.14 -12.00 -16.99
C GLN A 187 1.79 -10.53 -16.71
N LEU A 188 1.09 -9.86 -17.63
CA LEU A 188 0.71 -8.46 -17.47
C LEU A 188 -0.30 -8.26 -16.33
N THR A 189 -1.23 -9.21 -16.15
CA THR A 189 -2.17 -9.21 -15.03
C THR A 189 -1.43 -9.34 -13.69
N GLY A 190 -0.44 -10.24 -13.62
CA GLY A 190 0.43 -10.36 -12.44
C GLY A 190 1.24 -9.10 -12.17
N GLU A 191 1.72 -8.43 -13.22
CA GLU A 191 2.40 -7.14 -13.13
C GLU A 191 1.46 -6.06 -12.55
N PHE A 192 0.23 -6.00 -13.04
CA PHE A 192 -0.77 -5.04 -12.57
C PHE A 192 -1.08 -5.24 -11.08
N TYR A 193 -1.38 -6.47 -10.65
CA TYR A 193 -1.64 -6.79 -9.24
C TYR A 193 -0.41 -6.69 -8.35
N THR A 194 0.79 -6.63 -8.93
CA THR A 194 2.00 -6.30 -8.18
C THR A 194 2.07 -4.79 -7.90
N VAL A 195 1.73 -3.94 -8.88
CA VAL A 195 1.77 -2.48 -8.74
C VAL A 195 0.57 -1.94 -7.94
N ILE A 196 -0.60 -2.53 -8.16
CA ILE A 196 -1.85 -2.16 -7.50
C ILE A 196 -2.28 -3.34 -6.64
N PRO A 197 -2.02 -3.32 -5.32
CA PRO A 197 -2.33 -4.44 -4.44
C PRO A 197 -3.84 -4.68 -4.35
N HIS A 198 -4.27 -5.93 -4.54
CA HIS A 198 -5.67 -6.34 -4.42
C HIS A 198 -5.82 -7.45 -3.37
N ASP A 199 -6.93 -7.43 -2.62
CA ASP A 199 -7.28 -8.48 -1.66
C ASP A 199 -8.20 -9.50 -2.33
N PHE A 200 -7.62 -10.61 -2.79
CA PHE A 200 -8.37 -11.77 -3.30
C PHE A 200 -8.72 -12.79 -2.21
N GLY A 201 -8.40 -12.51 -0.95
CA GLY A 201 -8.42 -13.47 0.14
C GLY A 201 -7.58 -14.72 -0.18
N PHE A 202 -8.15 -15.89 0.10
CA PHE A 202 -7.55 -17.20 -0.16
C PHE A 202 -8.07 -17.86 -1.44
N LYS A 203 -8.84 -17.15 -2.26
CA LYS A 203 -9.29 -17.65 -3.56
C LYS A 203 -8.13 -17.66 -4.55
N LYS A 204 -8.20 -18.56 -5.53
CA LYS A 204 -7.27 -18.57 -6.65
C LYS A 204 -7.50 -17.34 -7.53
N MET A 205 -6.46 -16.57 -7.80
CA MET A 205 -6.48 -15.52 -8.81
C MET A 205 -6.71 -16.21 -10.17
N ARG A 206 -7.79 -15.86 -10.86
CA ARG A 206 -8.20 -16.44 -12.15
C ARG A 206 -8.35 -15.35 -13.18
#